data_AF-A0A969LKU6-F1
#
_entry.id   AF-A0A969LKU6-F1
#
_cell.length_a   1.000
_cell.length_b   1.000
_cell.length_c   1.000
_cell.angle_alpha   90.00
_cell.angle_beta   90.00
_cell.angle_gamma   90.00
#
_symmetry.space_group_name_H-M   'P 1'
#
loop_
_entity.id
_entity.type
_entity.pdbx_description
1 polymer ?
#
loop_
_entity_poly.entity_id
_entity_poly.type
_entity_poly.pdbx_seq_one_letter_code
_entity_poly.pdbx_strand_id
1 'polypeptide(L)'
;MEITEDVFFRFHPSTTKVKDEICIFCYSNTKITREHVLPKWLFEKSTKTLFISSVNKQTQTYNKAVIPTCSACNNSILSHIENHIIQVIHRLGKAKVYRDDDLSDIVRWMEILDYKLQVYDCRRKYIKYGNSEYDYNWGIFPVAMMRHFIDMDPFKAHDFLRRSQRRITVKAKTDRLNSLVVFNTAKPHFNFFIQPDEYIFVSLPMFKFAFFYFLKKKYNHHIEASEEALFIMEKVFNS
;
A
#
# COMPACT_ATOMS: atom_id res chain seq x y z
N MET A 1 -18.99 -7.16 -10.48
CA MET A 1 -18.02 -8.11 -9.90
C MET A 1 -17.00 -7.30 -9.15
N GLU A 2 -16.95 -7.42 -7.83
CA GLU A 2 -15.97 -6.72 -7.00
C GLU A 2 -14.62 -7.47 -7.03
N ILE A 3 -13.48 -6.78 -6.82
CA ILE A 3 -12.16 -7.44 -6.80
C ILE A 3 -12.04 -8.36 -5.59
N THR A 4 -12.78 -8.03 -4.53
CA THR A 4 -13.01 -8.88 -3.37
C THR A 4 -13.57 -10.26 -3.78
N GLU A 5 -14.51 -10.30 -4.72
CA GLU A 5 -15.06 -11.57 -5.22
C GLU A 5 -14.03 -12.33 -6.05
N ASP A 6 -13.29 -11.65 -6.95
CA ASP A 6 -12.22 -12.29 -7.73
C ASP A 6 -11.16 -12.91 -6.82
N VAL A 7 -10.69 -12.16 -5.82
CA VAL A 7 -9.73 -12.63 -4.82
C VAL A 7 -10.28 -13.85 -4.09
N PHE A 8 -11.51 -13.78 -3.58
CA PHE A 8 -12.11 -14.87 -2.82
C PHE A 8 -12.17 -16.14 -3.65
N PHE A 9 -12.74 -16.07 -4.85
CA PHE A 9 -12.88 -17.23 -5.72
C PHE A 9 -11.52 -17.71 -6.20
N ARG A 10 -10.55 -16.84 -6.51
CA ARG A 10 -9.25 -17.26 -7.06
C ARG A 10 -8.41 -18.06 -6.07
N PHE A 11 -8.52 -17.77 -4.77
CA PHE A 11 -7.70 -18.40 -3.73
C PHE A 11 -8.50 -19.26 -2.75
N HIS A 12 -9.77 -19.54 -3.06
CA HIS A 12 -10.54 -20.52 -2.30
C HIS A 12 -9.98 -21.93 -2.51
N PRO A 13 -9.85 -22.76 -1.45
CA PRO A 13 -9.31 -24.12 -1.56
C PRO A 13 -10.05 -25.04 -2.55
N SER A 14 -11.35 -24.79 -2.78
CA SER A 14 -12.16 -25.55 -3.75
C SER A 14 -12.00 -25.10 -5.20
N THR A 15 -11.21 -24.07 -5.48
CA THR A 15 -11.04 -23.54 -6.84
C THR A 15 -10.10 -24.43 -7.63
N THR A 16 -10.68 -25.27 -8.47
CA THR A 16 -9.97 -26.21 -9.34
C THR A 16 -9.48 -25.58 -10.65
N LYS A 17 -10.14 -24.51 -11.12
CA LYS A 17 -9.74 -23.76 -12.31
C LYS A 17 -9.76 -22.27 -12.02
N VAL A 18 -8.58 -21.67 -12.00
CA VAL A 18 -8.41 -20.23 -11.80
C VAL A 18 -8.92 -19.49 -13.04
N LYS A 19 -9.83 -18.53 -12.84
CA LYS A 19 -10.33 -17.64 -13.91
C LYS A 19 -9.20 -16.74 -14.44
N ASP A 20 -9.38 -16.23 -15.66
CA ASP A 20 -8.47 -15.24 -16.23
C ASP A 20 -8.32 -14.03 -15.31
N GLU A 21 -7.15 -13.39 -15.38
CA GLU A 21 -6.86 -12.19 -14.60
C GLU A 21 -7.74 -11.02 -15.05
N ILE A 22 -8.11 -10.16 -14.09
CA ILE A 22 -8.85 -8.93 -14.35
C ILE A 22 -8.06 -7.72 -13.85
N CYS A 23 -8.30 -6.57 -14.45
CA CYS A 23 -7.74 -5.31 -13.99
C CYS A 23 -8.34 -4.93 -12.63
N ILE A 24 -7.48 -4.66 -11.65
CA ILE A 24 -7.93 -4.28 -10.30
C ILE A 24 -8.48 -2.85 -10.21
N PHE A 25 -8.58 -2.11 -11.30
CA PHE A 25 -9.13 -0.74 -11.29
C PHE A 25 -10.43 -0.63 -12.07
N CYS A 26 -10.52 -1.35 -13.20
CA CYS A 26 -11.68 -1.24 -14.09
C CYS A 26 -12.34 -2.58 -14.43
N TYR A 27 -11.88 -3.69 -13.83
CA TYR A 27 -12.43 -5.04 -14.03
C TYR A 27 -12.33 -5.60 -15.45
N SER A 28 -11.73 -4.87 -16.39
CA SER A 28 -11.46 -5.37 -17.73
C SER A 28 -10.55 -6.60 -17.67
N ASN A 29 -10.84 -7.60 -18.49
CA ASN A 29 -9.99 -8.77 -18.74
C ASN A 29 -9.10 -8.59 -19.99
N THR A 30 -9.14 -7.43 -20.65
CA THR A 30 -8.41 -7.18 -21.90
C THR A 30 -7.01 -6.64 -21.64
N LYS A 31 -6.01 -7.20 -22.36
CA LYS A 31 -4.60 -6.76 -22.33
C LYS A 31 -4.09 -6.52 -20.90
N ILE A 32 -4.21 -7.55 -20.05
CA ILE A 32 -3.70 -7.51 -18.68
C ILE A 32 -2.18 -7.45 -18.70
N THR A 33 -1.66 -6.53 -17.89
CA THR A 33 -0.25 -6.23 -17.67
C THR A 33 0.07 -6.36 -16.17
N ARG A 34 1.36 -6.24 -15.82
CA ARG A 34 1.82 -6.26 -14.44
C ARG A 34 2.17 -4.85 -14.02
N GLU A 35 1.49 -4.36 -13.00
CA GLU A 35 1.78 -3.06 -12.38
C GLU A 35 2.54 -3.26 -11.07
N HIS A 36 3.53 -2.41 -10.80
CA HIS A 36 4.27 -2.46 -9.53
C HIS A 36 3.42 -1.94 -8.38
N VAL A 37 3.49 -2.62 -7.23
CA VAL A 37 2.77 -2.21 -6.03
C VAL A 37 3.32 -0.89 -5.50
N LEU A 38 4.65 -0.80 -5.36
CA LEU A 38 5.33 0.46 -5.06
C LEU A 38 6.05 0.99 -6.32
N PRO A 39 5.93 2.29 -6.64
CA PRO A 39 6.57 2.86 -7.81
C PRO A 39 8.08 2.69 -7.81
N LYS A 40 8.67 2.36 -8.97
CA LYS A 40 10.12 2.11 -9.11
C LYS A 40 10.99 3.31 -8.72
N TRP A 41 10.48 4.52 -8.91
CA TRP A 41 11.20 5.76 -8.62
C TRP A 41 11.42 6.00 -7.12
N LEU A 42 10.67 5.33 -6.23
CA LEU A 42 10.90 5.39 -4.79
C LEU A 42 12.25 4.82 -4.36
N PHE A 43 12.89 4.00 -5.22
CA PHE A 43 14.05 3.19 -4.86
C PHE A 43 15.27 3.47 -5.74
N GLU A 44 15.33 4.61 -6.43
CA GLU A 44 16.45 4.97 -7.31
C GLU A 44 16.80 3.86 -8.33
N LYS A 45 15.78 3.11 -8.78
CA LYS A 45 15.90 1.95 -9.69
C LYS A 45 16.71 0.76 -9.12
N SER A 46 16.99 0.72 -7.83
CA SER A 46 17.58 -0.47 -7.18
C SER A 46 16.60 -1.64 -7.27
N THR A 47 17.00 -2.67 -8.03
CA THR A 47 16.21 -3.89 -8.24
C THR A 47 16.28 -4.86 -7.06
N LYS A 48 17.15 -4.58 -6.08
CA LYS A 48 17.39 -5.43 -4.90
C LYS A 48 16.74 -4.88 -3.64
N THR A 49 16.07 -3.73 -3.70
CA THR A 49 15.42 -3.18 -2.51
C THR A 49 14.33 -4.14 -2.03
N LEU A 50 14.25 -4.27 -0.71
CA LEU A 50 13.36 -5.20 -0.02
C LEU A 50 12.37 -4.42 0.85
N PHE A 51 11.21 -5.02 1.09
CA PHE A 51 10.31 -4.63 2.18
C PHE A 51 9.89 -5.84 2.99
N ILE A 52 9.54 -5.58 4.24
CA ILE A 52 9.02 -6.58 5.14
C ILE A 52 7.50 -6.45 5.13
N SER A 53 6.82 -7.53 4.77
CA SER A 53 5.38 -7.65 4.93
C SER A 53 5.03 -7.54 6.41
N SER A 54 4.21 -6.57 6.79
CA SER A 54 3.75 -6.45 8.18
C SER A 54 2.87 -7.60 8.63
N VAL A 55 2.27 -8.31 7.66
CA VAL A 55 1.32 -9.41 7.86
C VAL A 55 2.01 -10.69 8.33
N ASN A 56 2.95 -11.18 7.52
CA ASN A 56 3.61 -12.46 7.74
C ASN A 56 5.12 -12.30 7.95
N LYS A 57 5.61 -11.08 8.16
CA LYS A 57 7.02 -10.73 8.42
C LYS A 57 8.02 -11.22 7.37
N GLN A 58 7.53 -11.57 6.18
CA GLN A 58 8.38 -12.02 5.09
C GLN A 58 8.96 -10.84 4.32
N THR A 59 10.24 -10.96 4.01
CA THR A 59 10.94 -10.07 3.08
C THR A 59 10.47 -10.29 1.65
N GLN A 60 10.20 -9.21 0.93
CA GLN A 60 9.71 -9.19 -0.44
C GLN A 60 10.60 -8.29 -1.29
N THR A 61 10.92 -8.73 -2.50
CA THR A 61 11.63 -7.89 -3.48
C THR A 61 10.63 -7.01 -4.22
N TYR A 62 10.83 -5.70 -4.22
CA TYR A 62 9.86 -4.75 -4.80
C TYR A 62 9.55 -5.00 -6.27
N ASN A 63 10.56 -5.31 -7.09
CA ASN A 63 10.37 -5.55 -8.52
C ASN A 63 9.51 -6.79 -8.84
N LYS A 64 9.32 -7.69 -7.87
CA LYS A 64 8.44 -8.86 -7.97
C LYS A 64 7.06 -8.60 -7.37
N ALA A 65 6.89 -7.53 -6.60
CA ALA A 65 5.63 -7.15 -6.01
C ALA A 65 4.75 -6.44 -7.05
N VAL A 66 3.99 -7.23 -7.80
CA VAL A 66 3.14 -6.76 -8.91
C VAL A 66 1.70 -7.23 -8.81
N ILE A 67 0.79 -6.45 -9.40
CA ILE A 67 -0.66 -6.69 -9.44
C ILE A 67 -1.20 -6.59 -10.88
N PRO A 68 -2.32 -7.25 -11.21
CA PRO A 68 -2.88 -7.25 -12.56
C PRO A 68 -3.62 -5.93 -12.87
N THR A 69 -3.25 -5.28 -13.95
CA THR A 69 -3.90 -4.06 -14.46
C THR A 69 -4.02 -4.12 -15.97
N CYS A 70 -5.11 -3.63 -16.55
CA CYS A 70 -5.17 -3.52 -18.01
C CYS A 70 -4.22 -2.41 -18.50
N SER A 71 -3.75 -2.53 -19.73
CA SER A 71 -2.86 -1.54 -20.36
C SER A 71 -3.38 -0.09 -20.30
N ALA A 72 -4.70 0.13 -20.38
CA ALA A 72 -5.29 1.45 -20.27
C ALA A 72 -5.13 2.04 -18.85
N CYS A 73 -5.47 1.28 -17.81
CA CYS A 73 -5.27 1.73 -16.43
C CYS A 73 -3.79 1.93 -16.12
N ASN A 74 -2.92 1.00 -16.55
CA ASN A 74 -1.50 1.06 -16.26
C ASN A 74 -0.82 2.26 -16.95
N ASN A 75 -0.93 2.32 -18.27
CA ASN A 75 -0.15 3.27 -19.08
C ASN A 75 -0.78 4.65 -19.17
N SER A 76 -2.12 4.75 -19.06
CA SER A 76 -2.82 6.03 -19.22
C SER A 76 -3.20 6.68 -17.90
N ILE A 77 -3.65 5.90 -16.92
CA ILE A 77 -4.16 6.45 -15.65
C ILE A 77 -3.07 6.48 -14.59
N LEU A 78 -2.52 5.32 -14.22
CA LEU A 78 -1.54 5.22 -13.13
C LEU A 78 -0.25 5.95 -13.46
N SER A 79 0.24 5.81 -14.68
CA SER A 79 1.43 6.53 -15.15
C SER A 79 1.25 8.06 -15.06
N HIS A 80 0.05 8.57 -15.38
CA HIS A 80 -0.23 10.01 -15.27
C HIS A 80 -0.30 10.46 -13.81
N ILE A 81 -0.96 9.68 -12.95
CA ILE A 81 -0.99 9.93 -11.50
C ILE A 81 0.42 9.96 -10.94
N GLU A 82 1.27 8.98 -11.26
CA GLU A 82 2.65 8.93 -10.76
C GLU A 82 3.47 10.13 -11.19
N ASN A 83 3.38 10.54 -12.46
CA ASN A 83 4.07 11.73 -12.95
C ASN A 83 3.62 13.00 -12.23
N HIS A 84 2.31 13.15 -11.99
CA HIS A 84 1.77 14.27 -11.22
C HIS A 84 2.28 14.26 -9.77
N ILE A 85 2.27 13.10 -9.10
CA ILE A 85 2.76 12.96 -7.73
C ILE A 85 4.25 13.29 -7.62
N ILE A 86 5.07 12.90 -8.60
CA ILE A 86 6.47 13.31 -8.64
C ILE A 86 6.58 14.84 -8.66
N GLN A 87 5.77 15.52 -9.49
CA GLN A 87 5.75 16.98 -9.53
C GLN A 87 5.29 17.61 -8.20
N VAL A 88 4.27 17.04 -7.56
CA VAL A 88 3.80 17.44 -6.22
C VAL A 88 4.94 17.33 -5.21
N ILE A 89 5.63 16.19 -5.16
CA ILE A 89 6.78 15.93 -4.26
C ILE A 89 7.90 16.96 -4.50
N HIS A 90 8.22 17.27 -5.76
CA HIS A 90 9.20 18.31 -6.08
C HIS A 90 8.80 19.70 -5.58
N ARG A 91 7.51 20.05 -5.61
CA ARG A 91 7.00 21.31 -5.06
C ARG A 91 7.10 21.31 -3.54
N LEU A 92 6.64 20.24 -2.88
CA LEU A 92 6.69 20.09 -1.43
C LEU A 92 8.13 20.22 -0.90
N GLY A 93 9.11 19.60 -1.57
CA GLY A 93 10.52 19.70 -1.17
C GLY A 93 11.14 21.09 -1.26
N LYS A 94 10.49 22.06 -1.91
CA LYS A 94 10.93 23.46 -2.01
C LYS A 94 10.02 24.42 -1.25
N ALA A 95 8.89 23.94 -0.75
CA ALA A 95 7.85 24.78 -0.16
C ALA A 95 8.20 25.14 1.30
N LYS A 96 7.89 26.38 1.69
CA LYS A 96 7.90 26.80 3.10
C LYS A 96 6.59 26.45 3.81
N VAL A 97 5.49 26.45 3.06
CA VAL A 97 4.13 26.13 3.52
C VAL A 97 3.52 25.22 2.47
N TYR A 98 2.91 24.12 2.91
CA TYR A 98 2.27 23.16 2.02
C TYR A 98 0.88 23.63 1.62
N ARG A 99 0.52 23.39 0.36
CA ARG A 99 -0.84 23.63 -0.14
C ARG A 99 -1.71 22.42 0.15
N ASP A 100 -2.95 22.67 0.56
CA ASP A 100 -3.95 21.61 0.81
C ASP A 100 -4.20 20.72 -0.42
N ASP A 101 -4.14 21.29 -1.62
CA ASP A 101 -4.26 20.53 -2.87
C ASP A 101 -3.12 19.52 -3.04
N ASP A 102 -1.87 19.97 -2.81
CA ASP A 102 -0.69 19.13 -2.91
C ASP A 102 -0.75 18.01 -1.85
N LEU A 103 -1.13 18.34 -0.62
CA LEU A 103 -1.30 17.35 0.45
C LEU A 103 -2.45 16.38 0.17
N SER A 104 -3.55 16.86 -0.42
CA SER A 104 -4.69 16.01 -0.84
C SER A 104 -4.28 15.00 -1.91
N ASP A 105 -3.41 15.41 -2.84
CA ASP A 105 -2.86 14.51 -3.85
C ASP A 105 -1.93 13.47 -3.23
N ILE A 106 -1.10 13.85 -2.25
CA ILE A 106 -0.31 12.88 -1.47
C ILE A 106 -1.21 11.91 -0.72
N VAL A 107 -2.27 12.37 -0.05
CA VAL A 107 -3.24 11.48 0.63
C VAL A 107 -3.79 10.45 -0.37
N ARG A 108 -4.26 10.89 -1.54
CA ARG A 108 -4.80 9.99 -2.56
C ARG A 108 -3.76 8.97 -3.00
N TRP A 109 -2.52 9.41 -3.20
CA TRP A 109 -1.43 8.51 -3.58
C TRP A 109 -1.13 7.46 -2.50
N MET A 110 -1.06 7.85 -1.22
CA MET A 110 -0.84 6.92 -0.10
C MET A 110 -1.98 5.89 0.00
N GLU A 111 -3.22 6.29 -0.26
CA GLU A 111 -4.37 5.37 -0.31
C GLU A 111 -4.32 4.40 -1.50
N ILE A 112 -3.83 4.85 -2.66
CA ILE A 112 -3.59 3.97 -3.81
C ILE A 112 -2.50 2.95 -3.48
N LEU A 113 -1.41 3.35 -2.82
CA LEU A 113 -0.36 2.41 -2.40
C LEU A 113 -0.91 1.35 -1.44
N ASP A 114 -1.66 1.74 -0.42
CA ASP A 114 -2.33 0.80 0.49
C ASP A 114 -3.25 -0.16 -0.27
N TYR A 115 -4.10 0.35 -1.17
CA TYR A 115 -4.98 -0.51 -1.98
C TYR A 115 -4.18 -1.54 -2.79
N LYS A 116 -3.12 -1.11 -3.50
CA LYS A 116 -2.25 -2.00 -4.27
C LYS A 116 -1.61 -3.08 -3.37
N LEU A 117 -1.14 -2.71 -2.18
CA LEU A 117 -0.55 -3.64 -1.21
C LEU A 117 -1.57 -4.66 -0.68
N GLN A 118 -2.80 -4.22 -0.40
CA GLN A 118 -3.86 -5.11 0.05
C GLN A 118 -4.26 -6.12 -1.03
N VAL A 119 -4.40 -5.67 -2.28
CA VAL A 119 -4.62 -6.57 -3.44
C VAL A 119 -3.46 -7.55 -3.57
N TYR A 120 -2.22 -7.08 -3.42
CA TYR A 120 -1.05 -7.94 -3.49
C TYR A 120 -1.06 -9.04 -2.42
N ASP A 121 -1.33 -8.71 -1.15
CA ASP A 121 -1.42 -9.68 -0.06
C ASP A 121 -2.59 -10.66 -0.21
N CYS A 122 -3.70 -10.19 -0.78
CA CYS A 122 -4.85 -11.03 -1.12
C CYS A 122 -4.53 -12.08 -2.20
N ARG A 123 -3.47 -11.86 -2.98
CA ARG A 123 -3.11 -12.70 -4.12
C ARG A 123 -1.92 -13.62 -3.89
N ARG A 124 -1.17 -13.37 -2.82
CA ARG A 124 -0.05 -14.22 -2.45
C ARG A 124 -0.53 -15.34 -1.54
N LYS A 125 -0.09 -16.55 -1.81
CA LYS A 125 -0.24 -17.66 -0.85
C LYS A 125 0.67 -17.43 0.34
N TYR A 126 0.14 -17.68 1.53
CA TYR A 126 0.95 -17.82 2.72
C TYR A 126 1.85 -19.04 2.55
N ILE A 127 3.12 -18.94 2.94
CA ILE A 127 4.08 -20.05 2.86
C ILE A 127 4.89 -20.23 4.14
N LYS A 128 5.02 -19.19 4.98
CA LYS A 128 5.70 -19.19 6.29
C LYS A 128 5.56 -17.82 6.97
N TYR A 129 5.89 -17.73 8.25
CA TYR A 129 5.99 -16.48 9.01
C TYR A 129 7.45 -16.10 9.27
N GLY A 130 7.88 -14.93 8.80
CA GLY A 130 9.26 -14.48 8.96
C GLY A 130 10.27 -15.52 8.46
N ASN A 131 11.15 -15.94 9.37
CA ASN A 131 12.19 -16.94 9.12
C ASN A 131 11.79 -18.36 9.57
N SER A 132 10.51 -18.60 9.88
CA SER A 132 10.04 -19.95 10.24
C SER A 132 10.21 -20.94 9.08
N GLU A 133 10.04 -22.23 9.38
CA GLU A 133 9.94 -23.27 8.35
C GLU A 133 8.70 -23.06 7.47
N TYR A 134 8.71 -23.73 6.31
CA TYR A 134 7.58 -23.72 5.38
C TYR A 134 6.34 -24.32 6.04
N ASP A 135 5.23 -23.61 5.92
CA ASP A 135 3.95 -24.01 6.48
C ASP A 135 3.13 -24.78 5.44
N TYR A 136 3.09 -26.10 5.58
CA TYR A 136 2.33 -26.98 4.69
C TYR A 136 0.82 -26.94 4.95
N ASN A 137 0.37 -26.48 6.12
CA ASN A 137 -1.04 -26.50 6.51
C ASN A 137 -1.77 -25.25 6.00
N TRP A 138 -1.13 -24.10 6.09
CA TRP A 138 -1.72 -22.81 5.72
C TRP A 138 -1.31 -22.34 4.32
N GLY A 139 -0.51 -23.14 3.61
CA GLY A 139 -0.01 -22.95 2.24
C GLY A 139 -1.05 -22.67 1.15
N ILE A 140 -2.32 -22.84 1.48
CA ILE A 140 -3.47 -22.67 0.58
C ILE A 140 -4.15 -21.31 0.73
N PHE A 141 -3.93 -20.61 1.84
CA PHE A 141 -4.63 -19.36 2.15
C PHE A 141 -3.85 -18.12 1.68
N PRO A 142 -4.54 -17.05 1.27
CA PRO A 142 -3.91 -15.76 1.04
C PRO A 142 -3.18 -15.20 2.26
N VAL A 143 -2.06 -14.51 2.04
CA VAL A 143 -1.33 -13.78 3.09
C VAL A 143 -2.26 -12.82 3.82
N ALA A 144 -3.16 -12.13 3.11
CA ALA A 144 -4.10 -11.20 3.72
C ALA A 144 -4.98 -11.81 4.83
N MET A 145 -5.32 -13.11 4.76
CA MET A 145 -6.10 -13.80 5.79
C MET A 145 -5.30 -14.05 7.07
N MET A 146 -3.97 -14.11 6.94
CA MET A 146 -3.05 -14.31 8.06
C MET A 146 -2.82 -13.03 8.88
N ARG A 147 -3.32 -11.86 8.44
CA ARG A 147 -3.23 -10.60 9.21
C ARG A 147 -3.83 -10.72 10.60
N HIS A 148 -4.80 -11.60 10.75
CA HIS A 148 -5.50 -11.85 11.98
C HIS A 148 -5.01 -13.14 12.63
N PHE A 149 -3.70 -13.39 12.77
CA PHE A 149 -3.19 -14.66 13.35
C PHE A 149 -3.78 -15.08 14.71
N ILE A 150 -4.57 -14.21 15.38
CA ILE A 150 -5.39 -14.57 16.56
C ILE A 150 -6.80 -15.09 16.19
N ASP A 151 -7.42 -14.64 15.08
CA ASP A 151 -8.81 -14.98 14.68
C ASP A 151 -8.95 -15.70 13.31
N MET A 152 -7.95 -15.61 12.42
CA MET A 152 -7.95 -16.11 11.02
C MET A 152 -9.28 -15.89 10.27
N ASP A 153 -9.73 -14.64 10.20
CA ASP A 153 -11.04 -14.29 9.63
C ASP A 153 -10.93 -13.79 8.16
N PRO A 154 -11.38 -14.58 7.17
CA PRO A 154 -11.35 -14.18 5.76
C PRO A 154 -12.27 -12.99 5.46
N PHE A 155 -13.38 -12.83 6.18
CA PHE A 155 -14.32 -11.74 5.96
C PHE A 155 -13.72 -10.39 6.38
N LYS A 156 -12.90 -10.35 7.43
CA LYS A 156 -12.16 -9.14 7.79
C LYS A 156 -11.14 -8.74 6.72
N ALA A 157 -10.41 -9.70 6.15
CA ALA A 157 -9.46 -9.41 5.07
C ALA A 157 -10.17 -8.79 3.85
N HIS A 158 -11.37 -9.27 3.54
CA HIS A 158 -12.22 -8.72 2.49
C HIS A 158 -12.71 -7.31 2.81
N ASP A 159 -13.15 -7.09 4.04
CA ASP A 159 -13.60 -5.76 4.47
C ASP A 159 -12.49 -4.72 4.36
N PHE A 160 -11.24 -5.10 4.65
CA PHE A 160 -10.10 -4.20 4.51
C PHE A 160 -9.91 -3.81 3.04
N LEU A 161 -9.93 -4.79 2.14
CA LEU A 161 -9.82 -4.56 0.69
C LEU A 161 -10.96 -3.68 0.16
N ARG A 162 -12.18 -3.92 0.62
CA ARG A 162 -13.35 -3.09 0.27
C ARG A 162 -13.21 -1.67 0.79
N ARG A 163 -12.70 -1.50 2.02
CA ARG A 163 -12.44 -0.16 2.60
C ARG A 163 -11.34 0.58 1.86
N SER A 164 -10.23 -0.07 1.52
CA SER A 164 -9.15 0.54 0.75
C SER A 164 -9.61 0.91 -0.67
N GLN A 165 -10.39 0.05 -1.32
CA GLN A 165 -11.02 0.37 -2.60
C GLN A 165 -11.95 1.58 -2.49
N ARG A 166 -12.79 1.64 -1.46
CA ARG A 166 -13.69 2.78 -1.22
C ARG A 166 -12.91 4.08 -0.98
N ARG A 167 -11.76 4.04 -0.29
CA ARG A 167 -10.94 5.23 -0.06
C ARG A 167 -10.49 5.86 -1.37
N ILE A 168 -9.97 5.08 -2.31
CA ILE A 168 -9.46 5.62 -3.58
C ILE A 168 -10.56 6.22 -4.48
N THR A 169 -11.83 5.86 -4.28
CA THR A 169 -12.96 6.45 -5.02
C THR A 169 -13.45 7.78 -4.44
N VAL A 170 -13.10 8.12 -3.20
CA VAL A 170 -13.52 9.40 -2.61
C VAL A 170 -12.74 10.54 -3.27
N LYS A 171 -13.45 11.49 -3.86
CA LYS A 171 -12.83 12.62 -4.58
C LYS A 171 -12.14 13.60 -3.65
N ALA A 172 -12.83 14.14 -2.65
CA ALA A 172 -12.27 15.12 -1.73
C ALA A 172 -11.40 14.45 -0.66
N LYS A 173 -10.22 15.01 -0.37
CA LYS A 173 -9.28 14.51 0.66
C LYS A 173 -8.99 15.53 1.76
N THR A 174 -9.67 16.67 1.74
CA THR A 174 -9.45 17.78 2.66
C THR A 174 -9.71 17.39 4.12
N ASP A 175 -10.65 16.48 4.36
CA ASP A 175 -10.97 15.95 5.69
C ASP A 175 -9.94 14.93 6.23
N ARG A 176 -8.90 14.63 5.44
CA ARG A 176 -7.81 13.71 5.78
C ARG A 176 -6.47 14.42 5.99
N LEU A 177 -6.40 15.74 5.78
CA LEU A 177 -5.13 16.47 5.81
C LEU A 177 -4.44 16.39 7.17
N ASN A 178 -5.20 16.51 8.27
CA ASN A 178 -4.65 16.36 9.62
C ASN A 178 -4.15 14.94 9.92
N SER A 179 -4.53 13.93 9.12
CA SER A 179 -4.06 12.55 9.26
C SER A 179 -2.79 12.26 8.45
N LEU A 180 -2.32 13.21 7.64
CA LEU A 180 -1.06 13.14 6.91
C LEU A 180 -0.02 13.97 7.64
N VAL A 181 1.10 13.34 7.99
CA VAL A 181 2.25 13.99 8.60
C VAL A 181 3.43 13.95 7.64
N VAL A 182 4.09 15.10 7.47
CA VAL A 182 5.31 15.25 6.66
C VAL A 182 6.49 15.45 7.60
N PHE A 183 7.44 14.51 7.59
CA PHE A 183 8.64 14.56 8.42
C PHE A 183 9.86 14.94 7.59
N ASN A 184 10.66 15.90 8.07
CA ASN A 184 11.96 16.19 7.48
C ASN A 184 13.06 15.36 8.17
N THR A 185 14.08 14.92 7.42
CA THR A 185 15.21 14.18 7.98
C THR A 185 16.56 14.72 7.49
N ALA A 186 17.49 14.88 8.42
CA ALA A 186 18.88 15.22 8.10
C ALA A 186 19.69 14.01 7.60
N LYS A 187 19.23 12.78 7.90
CA LYS A 187 19.88 11.52 7.52
C LYS A 187 18.96 10.72 6.59
N PRO A 188 18.89 11.08 5.30
CA PRO A 188 17.97 10.45 4.36
C PRO A 188 18.36 8.98 4.13
N HIS A 189 17.41 8.08 4.38
CA HIS A 189 17.52 6.65 4.08
C HIS A 189 16.14 6.13 3.72
N PHE A 190 16.10 5.17 2.78
CA PHE A 190 14.82 4.64 2.32
C PHE A 190 14.26 3.69 3.38
N ASN A 191 13.05 3.98 3.83
CA ASN A 191 12.29 3.21 4.79
C ASN A 191 10.85 3.17 4.32
N PHE A 192 10.27 1.98 4.44
CA PHE A 192 8.88 1.74 4.13
C PHE A 192 8.33 0.74 5.13
N PHE A 193 7.21 1.08 5.74
CA PHE A 193 6.46 0.16 6.55
C PHE A 193 4.98 0.54 6.54
N ILE A 194 4.14 -0.44 6.80
CA ILE A 194 2.69 -0.28 6.73
C ILE A 194 2.06 -1.17 7.78
N GLN A 195 1.08 -0.66 8.51
CA GLN A 195 0.10 -1.48 9.21
C GLN A 195 -1.20 -1.39 8.41
N PRO A 196 -1.64 -2.47 7.76
CA PRO A 196 -2.72 -2.37 6.80
C PRO A 196 -4.02 -1.87 7.42
N ASP A 197 -4.71 -1.00 6.69
CA ASP A 197 -5.92 -0.29 7.13
C ASP A 197 -5.75 0.65 8.35
N GLU A 198 -4.55 0.73 8.93
CA GLU A 198 -4.24 1.61 10.06
C GLU A 198 -3.35 2.78 9.63
N TYR A 199 -2.14 2.51 9.14
CA TYR A 199 -1.19 3.54 8.71
C TYR A 199 -0.19 3.05 7.67
N ILE A 200 0.39 3.99 6.92
CA ILE A 200 1.46 3.76 5.94
C ILE A 200 2.55 4.83 6.10
N PHE A 201 3.80 4.41 6.06
CA PHE A 201 4.98 5.27 6.08
C PHE A 201 5.85 5.03 4.85
N VAL A 202 6.27 6.13 4.21
CA VAL A 202 7.19 6.11 3.06
C VAL A 202 8.20 7.25 3.23
N SER A 203 9.49 6.93 3.30
CA SER A 203 10.53 7.95 3.19
C SER A 203 10.97 8.18 1.75
N LEU A 204 11.39 9.41 1.48
CA LEU A 204 11.83 9.88 0.17
C LEU A 204 13.25 10.46 0.30
N PRO A 205 14.30 9.62 0.28
CA PRO A 205 15.67 10.05 0.58
C PRO A 205 16.16 11.19 -0.30
N MET A 206 15.86 11.12 -1.61
CA MET A 206 16.17 12.16 -2.59
C MET A 206 15.63 13.54 -2.22
N PHE A 207 14.54 13.58 -1.46
CA PHE A 207 13.84 14.81 -1.08
C PHE A 207 14.02 15.16 0.40
N LYS A 208 14.72 14.32 1.18
CA LYS A 208 14.98 14.50 2.62
C LYS A 208 13.73 14.67 3.49
N PHE A 209 12.60 14.13 3.04
CA PHE A 209 11.39 14.04 3.86
C PHE A 209 10.72 12.67 3.74
N ALA A 210 9.73 12.44 4.59
CA ALA A 210 8.93 11.23 4.63
C ALA A 210 7.46 11.58 4.87
N PHE A 211 6.57 10.69 4.44
CA PHE A 211 5.15 10.77 4.72
C PHE A 211 4.76 9.67 5.68
N PHE A 212 3.96 10.04 6.68
CA PHE A 212 3.22 9.11 7.51
C PHE A 212 1.74 9.45 7.36
N TYR A 213 0.93 8.47 6.98
CA TYR A 213 -0.51 8.68 6.80
C TYR A 213 -1.31 7.65 7.57
N PHE A 214 -2.23 8.12 8.41
CA PHE A 214 -3.23 7.26 9.04
C PHE A 214 -4.36 7.01 8.04
N LEU A 215 -4.63 5.73 7.73
CA LEU A 215 -5.61 5.30 6.72
C LEU A 215 -7.05 5.38 7.22
N LYS A 216 -7.26 5.21 8.54
CA LYS A 216 -8.58 5.17 9.17
C LYS A 216 -8.80 6.36 10.10
N LYS A 217 -7.88 6.61 11.03
CA LYS A 217 -7.99 7.69 12.02
C LYS A 217 -8.08 9.06 11.34
N LYS A 218 -8.92 9.92 11.91
CA LYS A 218 -9.04 11.35 11.62
C LYS A 218 -8.66 12.11 12.87
N TYR A 219 -7.96 13.21 12.70
CA TYR A 219 -7.53 14.07 13.79
C TYR A 219 -8.14 15.46 13.61
N ASN A 220 -8.52 16.06 14.72
CA ASN A 220 -8.99 17.44 14.72
C ASN A 220 -7.81 18.40 14.51
N HIS A 221 -6.64 18.02 15.02
CA HIS A 221 -5.42 18.81 14.93
C HIS A 221 -4.24 17.97 14.43
N HIS A 222 -3.46 18.51 13.49
CA HIS A 222 -2.28 17.84 12.93
C HIS A 222 -1.23 17.44 14.00
N ILE A 223 -1.13 18.19 15.11
CA ILE A 223 -0.21 17.90 16.21
C ILE A 223 -0.46 16.51 16.83
N GLU A 224 -1.73 16.12 16.97
CA GLU A 224 -2.13 14.82 17.52
C GLU A 224 -1.65 13.67 16.64
N ALA A 225 -1.81 13.81 15.32
CA ALA A 225 -1.29 12.84 14.35
C ALA A 225 0.23 12.78 14.37
N SER A 226 0.89 13.92 14.58
CA SER A 226 2.36 14.02 14.59
C SER A 226 2.95 13.29 15.79
N GLU A 227 2.37 13.47 16.98
CA GLU A 227 2.77 12.78 18.20
C GLU A 227 2.58 11.26 18.09
N GLU A 228 1.41 10.82 17.61
CA GLU A 228 1.15 9.39 17.44
C GLU A 228 2.07 8.75 16.39
N ALA A 229 2.31 9.44 15.27
CA ALA A 229 3.20 8.96 14.23
C ALA A 229 4.65 8.81 14.74
N LEU A 230 5.14 9.77 15.53
CA LEU A 230 6.48 9.69 16.14
C LEU A 230 6.59 8.49 17.10
N PHE A 231 5.58 8.28 17.95
CA PHE A 231 5.56 7.14 18.86
C PHE A 231 5.57 5.79 18.12
N ILE A 232 4.82 5.67 17.03
CA ILE A 232 4.82 4.47 16.19
C ILE A 232 6.19 4.29 15.52
N MET A 233 6.76 5.35 14.95
CA MET A 233 8.07 5.31 14.29
C MET A 233 9.17 4.87 15.26
N GLU A 234 9.20 5.41 16.49
CA GLU A 234 10.17 5.03 17.51
C GLU A 234 10.10 3.52 17.81
N LYS A 235 8.88 2.97 17.95
CA LYS A 235 8.70 1.52 18.17
C LYS A 235 9.18 0.68 17.00
N VAL A 236 8.95 1.12 15.77
CA VAL A 236 9.33 0.36 14.56
C VAL A 236 10.84 0.42 14.30
N PHE A 237 11.50 1.53 14.62
CA PHE A 237 12.94 1.67 14.40
C PHE A 237 13.80 1.11 15.54
N ASN A 238 13.23 0.96 16.74
CA ASN A 238 13.92 0.37 17.90
C ASN A 238 13.65 -1.15 18.08
N SER A 239 12.81 -1.75 17.24
CA SER A 239 12.50 -3.19 17.22
C SER A 239 13.38 -3.96 16.26
#